data_AF-A0A2R4G4Q6-F1
#
_entry.id   AF-A0A2R4G4Q6-F1
#
_cell.length_a   1.000
_cell.length_b   1.000
_cell.length_c   1.000
_cell.angle_alpha   90.00
_cell.angle_beta   90.00
_cell.angle_gamma   90.00
#
_symmetry.space_group_name_H-M   'P 1'
#
loop_
_entity.id
_entity.type
_entity.pdbx_description
1 polymer ?
#
loop_
_entity_poly.entity_id
_entity_poly.type
_entity_poly.pdbx_seq_one_letter_code
_entity_poly.pdbx_strand_id
1 'polypeptide(L)'
;MSDELELANKGGWWENRNKNATLVLVFVVMLAAKLLTMLLPAKYFYDNNRILGMTNEDMRVHAWAGSYIVAANFFKAINIFGFTTLSQWSWFLGLFLTLIVFFMVLRLPEPDMVQTIFLLACIGLLNIYVFNIGKDVIQFLFFMAVYLVLLIPIESSIMKIVLAAVILYFESKVFRSYYVLIAALVLAIYCILVVFRRNHKIPPAVKIVITVATMYLLVCAMMVVASAVMHDEYQQIMDIRDYSLSGRENDVDSVTIIKNWVGGDNSTNLPLFLLNYLINAVRMMIPFELAVKGVQYLPFFFFQVAVTVYLVHLFGKLDEIEDNTQFLAISIFLGYVLASVLFEPDFGSWVRHEAATFPVLHLLVFSPNQRLSQWKLDVEKIKGRVGRHANTIARAEA
;
A
#
# COMPACT_ATOMS: atom_id res chain seq x y z
N MET A 1 22.99 32.85 24.67
CA MET A 1 21.54 32.52 24.59
C MET A 1 21.01 32.42 23.17
N SER A 2 21.61 33.06 22.15
CA SER A 2 21.29 32.79 20.73
C SER A 2 21.89 31.47 20.24
N ASP A 3 23.10 31.13 20.68
CA ASP A 3 23.86 30.02 20.11
C ASP A 3 23.41 28.64 20.64
N GLU A 4 22.84 28.59 21.85
CA GLU A 4 22.24 27.35 22.40
C GLU A 4 20.90 27.00 21.72
N LEU A 5 20.20 27.98 21.17
CA LEU A 5 18.97 27.78 20.40
C LEU A 5 19.25 27.34 18.95
N GLU A 6 20.39 27.75 18.37
CA GLU A 6 20.85 27.22 17.07
C GLU A 6 21.43 25.79 17.19
N LEU A 7 22.06 25.46 18.31
CA LEU A 7 22.53 24.09 18.59
C LEU A 7 21.38 23.11 18.89
N ALA A 8 20.26 23.58 19.41
CA ALA A 8 19.05 22.77 19.60
C ALA A 8 18.31 22.48 18.28
N ASN A 9 18.56 23.26 17.21
CA ASN A 9 17.93 23.11 15.90
C ASN A 9 18.78 22.30 14.90
N LYS A 10 20.03 21.99 15.27
CA LYS A 10 20.82 20.94 14.61
C LYS A 10 20.62 19.67 15.44
N GLY A 11 19.76 18.78 14.94
CA GLY A 11 19.46 17.49 15.56
C GLY A 11 20.70 16.87 16.21
N GLY A 12 20.57 16.50 17.48
CA GLY A 12 21.71 16.11 18.32
C GLY A 12 22.52 14.99 17.68
N TRP A 13 23.80 14.86 18.02
CA TRP A 13 24.70 13.81 17.50
C TRP A 13 24.11 12.38 17.55
N TRP A 14 23.17 12.13 18.47
CA TRP A 14 22.40 10.89 18.59
C TRP A 14 21.37 10.67 17.48
N GLU A 15 20.75 11.74 16.97
CA GLU A 15 19.78 11.68 15.86
C GLU A 15 20.52 11.23 14.58
N ASN A 16 21.64 11.87 14.21
CA ASN A 16 22.44 11.42 13.06
C ASN A 16 22.90 9.94 13.11
N ARG A 17 22.97 9.30 14.29
CA ARG A 17 23.27 7.86 14.40
C ARG A 17 22.14 6.97 13.91
N ASN A 18 20.87 7.34 14.11
CA ASN A 18 19.74 6.52 13.72
C ASN A 18 19.65 6.40 12.20
N LYS A 19 19.80 7.51 11.47
CA LYS A 19 19.78 7.47 10.00
C LYS A 19 20.91 6.61 9.43
N ASN A 20 22.14 6.77 9.92
CA ASN A 20 23.27 5.97 9.48
C ASN A 20 23.11 4.48 9.82
N ALA A 21 22.61 4.17 11.02
CA ALA A 21 22.30 2.79 11.40
C ALA A 21 21.22 2.20 10.49
N THR A 22 20.13 2.92 10.24
CA THR A 22 19.05 2.52 9.33
C THR A 22 19.58 2.22 7.93
N LEU A 23 20.45 3.08 7.39
CA LEU A 23 21.06 2.90 6.07
C LEU A 23 21.90 1.62 5.97
N VAL A 24 22.67 1.29 7.02
CA VAL A 24 23.41 0.02 7.09
C VAL A 24 22.44 -1.16 7.22
N LEU A 25 21.41 -1.02 8.06
CA LEU A 25 20.42 -2.06 8.32
C LEU A 25 19.58 -2.39 7.07
N VAL A 26 19.42 -1.48 6.11
CA VAL A 26 18.79 -1.78 4.81
C VAL A 26 19.43 -3.01 4.15
N PHE A 27 20.76 -3.05 4.09
CA PHE A 27 21.49 -4.16 3.47
C PHE A 27 21.53 -5.40 4.37
N VAL A 28 21.63 -5.22 5.69
CA VAL A 28 21.58 -6.36 6.64
C VAL A 28 20.24 -7.08 6.55
N VAL A 29 19.13 -6.32 6.52
CA VAL A 29 17.78 -6.88 6.40
C VAL A 29 17.57 -7.49 5.01
N MET A 30 18.10 -6.88 3.94
CA MET A 30 18.08 -7.52 2.62
C MET A 30 18.78 -8.88 2.64
N LEU A 31 19.98 -8.99 3.22
CA LEU A 31 20.69 -10.26 3.33
C LEU A 31 19.90 -11.29 4.16
N ALA A 32 19.38 -10.89 5.33
CA ALA A 32 18.58 -11.76 6.16
C ALA A 32 17.30 -12.24 5.44
N ALA A 33 16.62 -11.35 4.72
CA ALA A 33 15.46 -11.66 3.91
C ALA A 33 15.80 -12.67 2.81
N LYS A 34 16.91 -12.47 2.08
CA LYS A 34 17.33 -13.41 1.02
C LYS A 34 17.71 -14.78 1.58
N LEU A 35 18.41 -14.84 2.72
CA LEU A 35 18.68 -16.11 3.40
C LEU A 35 17.38 -16.79 3.84
N LEU A 36 16.41 -16.03 4.36
CA LEU A 36 15.09 -16.57 4.73
C LEU A 36 14.35 -17.14 3.52
N THR A 37 14.43 -16.51 2.33
CA THR A 37 13.79 -17.06 1.12
C THR A 37 14.29 -18.45 0.73
N MET A 38 15.51 -18.82 1.12
CA MET A 38 16.06 -20.16 0.88
C MET A 38 15.49 -21.22 1.83
N LEU A 39 14.92 -20.80 2.96
CA LEU A 39 14.30 -21.68 3.97
C LEU A 39 12.78 -21.78 3.80
N LEU A 40 12.17 -20.83 3.08
CA LEU A 40 10.73 -20.80 2.87
C LEU A 40 10.27 -21.92 1.92
N PRO A 41 9.11 -22.56 2.20
CA PRO A 41 8.51 -23.54 1.31
C PRO A 41 8.28 -23.02 -0.12
N ALA A 42 8.46 -23.89 -1.12
CA ALA A 42 8.33 -23.53 -2.54
C ALA A 42 6.97 -22.94 -2.93
N LYS A 43 5.90 -23.25 -2.18
CA LYS A 43 4.55 -22.71 -2.41
C LYS A 43 4.47 -21.18 -2.35
N TYR A 44 5.32 -20.54 -1.55
CA TYR A 44 5.38 -19.08 -1.47
C TYR A 44 5.89 -18.42 -2.76
N PHE A 45 6.52 -19.21 -3.64
CA PHE A 45 7.10 -18.77 -4.90
C PHE A 45 6.45 -19.44 -6.12
N TYR A 46 5.22 -19.95 -5.98
CA TYR A 46 4.53 -20.66 -7.05
C TYR A 46 4.44 -19.82 -8.34
N ASP A 47 3.92 -18.59 -8.25
CA ASP A 47 3.82 -17.66 -9.38
C ASP A 47 5.20 -17.32 -9.97
N ASN A 48 6.22 -17.13 -9.11
CA ASN A 48 7.58 -16.81 -9.54
C ASN A 48 8.21 -17.98 -10.33
N ASN A 49 8.07 -19.21 -9.83
CA ASN A 49 8.53 -20.42 -10.51
C ASN A 49 7.79 -20.63 -11.84
N ARG A 50 6.49 -20.29 -11.90
CA ARG A 50 5.72 -20.35 -13.15
C ARG A 50 6.29 -19.40 -14.21
N ILE A 51 6.51 -18.14 -13.83
CA ILE A 51 7.06 -17.12 -14.73
C ILE A 51 8.49 -17.48 -15.14
N LEU A 52 9.30 -18.02 -14.24
CA LEU A 52 10.63 -18.52 -14.55
C LEU A 52 10.60 -19.65 -15.58
N GLY A 53 9.72 -20.65 -15.39
CA GLY A 53 9.54 -21.74 -16.36
C GLY A 53 9.15 -21.23 -17.75
N MET A 54 8.23 -20.26 -17.82
CA MET A 54 7.85 -19.60 -19.07
C MET A 54 8.99 -18.77 -19.68
N THR A 55 9.81 -18.14 -18.85
CA THR A 55 11.00 -17.36 -19.25
C THR A 55 12.08 -18.27 -19.84
N ASN A 56 12.25 -19.46 -19.28
CA ASN A 56 13.20 -20.47 -19.75
C ASN A 56 12.67 -21.33 -20.90
N GLU A 57 11.42 -21.15 -21.32
CA GLU A 57 10.75 -21.97 -22.33
C GLU A 57 10.69 -23.46 -21.96
N ASP A 58 10.52 -23.74 -20.66
CA ASP A 58 10.36 -25.11 -20.17
C ASP A 58 9.06 -25.73 -20.70
N MET A 59 9.19 -26.71 -21.59
CA MET A 59 8.09 -27.44 -22.20
C MET A 59 7.17 -28.16 -21.19
N ARG A 60 7.63 -28.35 -19.94
CA ARG A 60 6.82 -28.95 -18.86
C ARG A 60 5.85 -27.95 -18.23
N VAL A 61 6.04 -26.65 -18.48
CA VAL A 61 5.23 -25.58 -17.92
C VAL A 61 4.24 -25.08 -18.95
N HIS A 62 2.95 -25.37 -18.75
CA HIS A 62 1.92 -24.86 -19.64
C HIS A 62 1.90 -23.32 -19.59
N ALA A 63 2.05 -22.65 -20.72
CA ALA A 63 2.03 -21.19 -20.74
C ALA A 63 0.66 -20.68 -20.25
N TRP A 64 0.67 -19.78 -19.26
CA TRP A 64 -0.52 -19.07 -18.79
C TRP A 64 -0.65 -17.74 -19.53
N ALA A 65 -1.85 -17.38 -19.92
CA ALA A 65 -2.14 -16.15 -20.67
C ALA A 65 -2.09 -14.89 -19.78
N GLY A 66 -2.32 -13.72 -20.39
CA GLY A 66 -2.45 -12.44 -19.69
C GLY A 66 -1.13 -11.96 -19.07
N SER A 67 -1.20 -11.48 -17.83
CA SER A 67 -0.07 -10.85 -17.13
C SER A 67 1.14 -11.77 -16.92
N TYR A 68 0.96 -13.10 -16.96
CA TYR A 68 2.05 -14.08 -16.87
C TYR A 68 2.95 -14.07 -18.12
N ILE A 69 2.36 -14.01 -19.32
CA ILE A 69 3.14 -13.91 -20.57
C ILE A 69 3.88 -12.58 -20.61
N VAL A 70 3.20 -11.50 -20.26
CA VAL A 70 3.82 -10.16 -20.23
C VAL A 70 5.02 -10.15 -19.28
N ALA A 71 4.87 -10.71 -18.08
CA ALA A 71 5.98 -10.82 -17.13
C ALA A 71 7.12 -11.68 -17.68
N ALA A 72 6.84 -12.88 -18.22
CA ALA A 72 7.87 -13.75 -18.78
C ALA A 72 8.63 -13.07 -19.94
N ASN A 73 7.92 -12.40 -20.85
CA ASN A 73 8.53 -11.67 -21.97
C ASN A 73 9.38 -10.48 -21.49
N PHE A 74 8.92 -9.76 -20.46
CA PHE A 74 9.70 -8.71 -19.82
C PHE A 74 11.03 -9.27 -19.29
N PHE A 75 10.99 -10.38 -18.54
CA PHE A 75 12.21 -10.98 -18.00
C PHE A 75 13.12 -11.56 -19.08
N LYS A 76 12.58 -12.18 -20.13
CA LYS A 76 13.37 -12.60 -21.30
C LYS A 76 14.10 -11.41 -21.93
N ALA A 77 13.41 -10.28 -22.13
CA ALA A 77 13.98 -9.11 -22.77
C ALA A 77 15.13 -8.47 -21.95
N ILE A 78 15.05 -8.51 -20.62
CA ILE A 78 16.09 -7.94 -19.74
C ILE A 78 17.16 -8.96 -19.31
N ASN A 79 17.07 -10.23 -19.74
CA ASN A 79 17.97 -11.29 -19.30
C ASN A 79 19.33 -11.28 -20.01
N ILE A 80 20.08 -10.18 -19.86
CA ILE A 80 21.40 -9.99 -20.48
C ILE A 80 22.43 -10.97 -19.90
N PHE A 81 22.24 -11.41 -18.66
CA PHE A 81 23.16 -12.32 -17.95
C PHE A 81 22.84 -13.81 -18.11
N GLY A 82 21.78 -14.17 -18.84
CA GLY A 82 21.38 -15.56 -19.05
C GLY A 82 20.97 -16.30 -17.77
N PHE A 83 20.29 -15.62 -16.85
CA PHE A 83 19.77 -16.23 -15.62
C PHE A 83 18.67 -17.25 -15.94
N THR A 84 18.76 -18.42 -15.33
CA THR A 84 17.83 -19.55 -15.53
C THR A 84 17.20 -20.04 -14.23
N THR A 85 17.69 -19.56 -13.07
CA THR A 85 17.22 -20.02 -11.76
C THR A 85 16.55 -18.90 -10.96
N LEU A 86 15.63 -19.29 -10.06
CA LEU A 86 14.95 -18.36 -9.16
C LEU A 86 15.94 -17.61 -8.26
N SER A 87 16.98 -18.31 -7.79
CA SER A 87 18.00 -17.75 -6.90
C SER A 87 18.79 -16.63 -7.59
N GLN A 88 19.22 -16.84 -8.85
CA GLN A 88 19.93 -15.82 -9.62
C GLN A 88 19.10 -14.53 -9.76
N TRP A 89 17.84 -14.67 -10.18
CA TRP A 89 16.91 -13.54 -10.29
C TRP A 89 16.67 -12.85 -8.95
N SER A 90 16.40 -13.63 -7.90
CA SER A 90 16.13 -13.10 -6.55
C SER A 90 17.31 -12.30 -6.02
N TRP A 91 18.54 -12.80 -6.13
CA TRP A 91 19.73 -12.08 -5.67
C TRP A 91 20.02 -10.85 -6.50
N PHE A 92 19.95 -10.95 -7.83
CA PHE A 92 20.20 -9.82 -8.71
C PHE A 92 19.20 -8.69 -8.49
N LEU A 93 17.89 -8.99 -8.57
CA LEU A 93 16.84 -8.00 -8.35
C LEU A 93 16.84 -7.48 -6.91
N GLY A 94 17.09 -8.36 -5.94
CA GLY A 94 17.22 -8.00 -4.54
C GLY A 94 18.29 -6.95 -4.30
N LEU A 95 19.51 -7.18 -4.78
CA LEU A 95 20.60 -6.23 -4.64
C LEU A 95 20.34 -4.93 -5.41
N PHE A 96 19.95 -5.04 -6.69
CA PHE A 96 19.75 -3.89 -7.56
C PHE A 96 18.61 -2.98 -7.07
N LEU A 97 17.45 -3.53 -6.74
CA LEU A 97 16.30 -2.74 -6.31
C LEU A 97 16.43 -2.27 -4.86
N THR A 98 17.14 -3.02 -4.00
CA THR A 98 17.49 -2.51 -2.65
C THR A 98 18.43 -1.32 -2.75
N LEU A 99 19.35 -1.28 -3.73
CA LEU A 99 20.17 -0.09 -3.98
C LEU A 99 19.30 1.12 -4.40
N ILE A 100 18.26 0.91 -5.20
CA ILE A 100 17.29 1.98 -5.53
C ILE A 100 16.55 2.44 -4.27
N VAL A 101 16.02 1.50 -3.47
CA VAL A 101 15.36 1.81 -2.20
C VAL A 101 16.28 2.54 -1.24
N PHE A 102 17.57 2.19 -1.19
CA PHE A 102 18.57 2.89 -0.39
C PHE A 102 18.66 4.38 -0.75
N PHE A 103 18.64 4.73 -2.04
CA PHE A 103 18.61 6.13 -2.47
C PHE A 103 17.31 6.84 -2.09
N MET A 104 16.18 6.13 -2.04
CA MET A 104 14.92 6.69 -1.55
C MET A 104 15.01 6.95 -0.04
N VAL A 105 15.55 6.01 0.73
CA VAL A 105 15.76 6.14 2.19
C VAL A 105 16.73 7.27 2.52
N LEU A 106 17.77 7.48 1.70
CA LEU A 106 18.70 8.61 1.88
C LEU A 106 17.98 9.98 1.86
N ARG A 107 16.91 10.10 1.05
CA ARG A 107 16.12 11.34 0.94
C ARG A 107 15.14 11.53 2.09
N LEU A 108 14.89 10.51 2.90
CA LEU A 108 13.96 10.62 4.02
C LEU A 108 14.51 11.54 5.12
N PRO A 109 13.64 12.29 5.81
CA PRO A 109 14.01 12.84 7.11
C PRO A 109 14.35 11.68 8.04
N GLU A 110 15.11 11.96 9.09
CA GLU A 110 15.50 10.91 10.02
C GLU A 110 14.27 10.22 10.63
N PRO A 111 14.12 8.89 10.47
CA PRO A 111 13.01 8.16 11.07
C PRO A 111 13.25 7.97 12.57
N ASP A 112 12.17 8.03 13.36
CA ASP A 112 12.24 7.55 14.75
C ASP A 112 12.37 6.01 14.81
N MET A 113 12.48 5.45 16.01
CA MET A 113 12.66 4.01 16.19
C MET A 113 11.48 3.20 15.61
N VAL A 114 10.25 3.67 15.75
CA VAL A 114 9.05 2.94 15.29
C VAL A 114 8.98 2.97 13.76
N GLN A 115 9.22 4.14 13.17
CA GLN A 115 9.36 4.33 11.73
C GLN A 115 10.52 3.49 11.18
N THR A 116 11.65 3.40 11.90
CA THR A 116 12.79 2.57 11.49
C THR A 116 12.43 1.09 11.44
N ILE A 117 11.78 0.56 12.48
CA ILE A 117 11.31 -0.83 12.50
C ILE A 117 10.35 -1.09 11.34
N PHE A 118 9.40 -0.18 11.11
CA PHE A 118 8.45 -0.30 10.02
C PHE A 118 9.12 -0.26 8.64
N LEU A 119 10.08 0.64 8.42
CA LEU A 119 10.87 0.74 7.19
C LEU A 119 11.64 -0.56 6.92
N LEU A 120 12.31 -1.10 7.95
CA LEU A 120 13.05 -2.35 7.84
C LEU A 120 12.11 -3.53 7.55
N ALA A 121 10.91 -3.54 8.13
CA ALA A 121 9.88 -4.52 7.79
C ALA A 121 9.46 -4.43 6.32
N CYS A 122 9.25 -3.22 5.77
CA CYS A 122 8.99 -3.02 4.35
C CYS A 122 10.14 -3.57 3.48
N ILE A 123 11.40 -3.28 3.83
CA ILE A 123 12.58 -3.76 3.10
C ILE A 123 12.67 -5.29 3.12
N GLY A 124 12.34 -5.90 4.26
CA GLY A 124 12.25 -7.35 4.41
C GLY A 124 11.17 -7.94 3.48
N LEU A 125 9.94 -7.41 3.52
CA LEU A 125 8.85 -7.87 2.66
C LEU A 125 9.15 -7.69 1.17
N LEU A 126 9.75 -6.55 0.79
CA LEU A 126 10.21 -6.32 -0.57
C LEU A 126 11.21 -7.40 -1.00
N ASN A 127 12.20 -7.71 -0.19
CA ASN A 127 13.22 -8.70 -0.57
C ASN A 127 12.74 -10.15 -0.53
N ILE A 128 11.75 -10.47 0.31
CA ILE A 128 11.15 -11.80 0.37
C ILE A 128 10.22 -12.03 -0.84
N TYR A 129 9.31 -11.08 -1.12
CA TYR A 129 8.21 -11.33 -2.05
C TYR A 129 8.27 -10.52 -3.35
N VAL A 130 8.73 -9.27 -3.30
CA VAL A 130 8.63 -8.35 -4.45
C VAL A 130 9.86 -8.42 -5.34
N PHE A 131 11.07 -8.37 -4.79
CA PHE A 131 12.35 -8.34 -5.53
C PHE A 131 12.78 -9.74 -5.95
N ASN A 132 11.92 -10.35 -6.76
CA ASN A 132 12.11 -11.65 -7.39
C ASN A 132 11.47 -11.63 -8.78
N ILE A 133 11.76 -12.63 -9.61
CA ILE A 133 11.12 -12.78 -10.92
C ILE A 133 9.62 -12.98 -10.73
N GLY A 134 8.79 -11.99 -11.09
CA GLY A 134 7.38 -12.04 -10.74
C GLY A 134 6.60 -10.86 -11.25
N LYS A 135 5.29 -10.89 -11.03
CA LYS A 135 4.40 -9.78 -11.38
C LYS A 135 4.56 -8.57 -10.45
N ASP A 136 5.03 -8.81 -9.23
CA ASP A 136 5.04 -7.81 -8.15
C ASP A 136 6.17 -6.80 -8.31
N VAL A 137 7.33 -7.22 -8.83
CA VAL A 137 8.40 -6.29 -9.18
C VAL A 137 8.00 -5.35 -10.31
N ILE A 138 7.22 -5.81 -11.29
CA ILE A 138 6.73 -4.98 -12.38
C ILE A 138 5.76 -3.92 -11.84
N GLN A 139 4.84 -4.32 -10.96
CA GLN A 139 3.99 -3.38 -10.22
C GLN A 139 4.82 -2.36 -9.42
N PHE A 140 5.86 -2.82 -8.72
CA PHE A 140 6.77 -1.92 -7.99
C PHE A 140 7.44 -0.89 -8.91
N LEU A 141 7.83 -1.27 -10.13
CA LEU A 141 8.39 -0.34 -11.12
C LEU A 141 7.37 0.71 -11.60
N PHE A 142 6.09 0.36 -11.74
CA PHE A 142 5.05 1.34 -12.05
C PHE A 142 4.84 2.33 -10.90
N PHE A 143 4.78 1.85 -9.65
CA PHE A 143 4.74 2.73 -8.48
C PHE A 143 6.02 3.56 -8.33
N MET A 144 7.18 3.04 -8.74
CA MET A 144 8.43 3.80 -8.82
C MET A 144 8.32 4.94 -9.84
N ALA A 145 7.74 4.70 -11.01
CA ALA A 145 7.50 5.74 -12.00
C ALA A 145 6.56 6.84 -11.46
N VAL A 146 5.49 6.44 -10.75
CA VAL A 146 4.61 7.38 -10.04
C VAL A 146 5.38 8.19 -8.99
N TYR A 147 6.20 7.54 -8.17
CA TYR A 147 7.07 8.20 -7.19
C TYR A 147 7.97 9.24 -7.85
N LEU A 148 8.62 8.91 -8.96
CA LEU A 148 9.46 9.84 -9.69
C LEU A 148 8.67 11.08 -10.16
N VAL A 149 7.45 10.90 -10.70
CA VAL A 149 6.57 12.02 -11.07
C VAL A 149 6.28 12.94 -9.89
N LEU A 150 6.03 12.39 -8.71
CA LEU A 150 5.79 13.18 -7.50
C LEU A 150 7.01 14.03 -7.10
N LEU A 151 8.23 13.56 -7.39
CA LEU A 151 9.46 14.26 -7.09
C LEU A 151 9.90 15.28 -8.15
N ILE A 152 9.38 15.22 -9.37
CA ILE A 152 9.68 16.23 -10.40
C ILE A 152 9.27 17.60 -9.85
N PRO A 153 10.08 18.67 -10.05
CA PRO A 153 9.78 20.04 -9.62
C PRO A 153 8.68 20.70 -10.47
N ILE A 154 7.55 20.01 -10.62
CA ILE A 154 6.32 20.54 -11.19
C ILE A 154 5.55 21.26 -10.07
N GLU A 155 5.20 22.52 -10.29
CA GLU A 155 4.44 23.32 -9.30
C GLU A 155 2.98 22.86 -9.15
N SER A 156 2.37 22.36 -10.24
CA SER A 156 0.97 21.97 -10.26
C SER A 156 0.73 20.56 -9.68
N SER A 157 0.10 20.50 -8.51
CA SER A 157 -0.37 19.24 -7.90
C SER A 157 -1.37 18.49 -8.80
N ILE A 158 -2.20 19.21 -9.55
CA ILE A 158 -3.15 18.62 -10.49
C ILE A 158 -2.40 17.92 -11.63
N MET A 159 -1.35 18.54 -12.17
CA MET A 159 -0.57 17.90 -13.23
C MET A 159 0.13 16.63 -12.71
N LYS A 160 0.68 16.66 -11.49
CA LYS A 160 1.29 15.47 -10.87
C LYS A 160 0.30 14.32 -10.68
N ILE A 161 -0.91 14.59 -10.17
CA ILE A 161 -1.90 13.53 -9.96
C ILE A 161 -2.42 12.96 -11.29
N VAL A 162 -2.59 13.81 -12.31
CA VAL A 162 -2.99 13.37 -13.65
C VAL A 162 -1.90 12.51 -14.29
N LEU A 163 -0.64 12.91 -14.21
CA LEU A 163 0.49 12.11 -14.72
C LEU A 163 0.61 10.77 -13.97
N ALA A 164 0.43 10.76 -12.66
CA ALA A 164 0.37 9.52 -11.88
C ALA A 164 -0.77 8.60 -12.33
N ALA A 165 -1.97 9.15 -12.54
CA ALA A 165 -3.11 8.40 -13.06
C ALA A 165 -2.87 7.88 -14.49
N VAL A 166 -2.17 8.63 -15.35
CA VAL A 166 -1.79 8.20 -16.70
C VAL A 166 -0.82 7.01 -16.66
N ILE A 167 0.13 6.99 -15.73
CA ILE A 167 1.04 5.84 -15.54
C ILE A 167 0.26 4.59 -15.14
N LEU A 168 -0.65 4.71 -14.17
CA LEU A 168 -1.49 3.60 -13.70
C LEU A 168 -2.48 3.15 -14.79
N TYR A 169 -3.02 4.09 -15.58
CA TYR A 169 -3.82 3.76 -16.75
C TYR A 169 -3.00 3.00 -17.81
N PHE A 170 -1.75 3.41 -18.05
CA PHE A 170 -0.87 2.71 -18.97
C PHE A 170 -0.57 1.28 -18.47
N GLU A 171 -0.30 1.10 -17.17
CA GLU A 171 -0.20 -0.23 -16.55
C GLU A 171 -1.43 -1.09 -16.83
N SER A 172 -2.63 -0.51 -16.82
CA SER A 172 -3.86 -1.26 -17.13
C SER A 172 -3.91 -1.82 -18.54
N LYS A 173 -3.30 -1.13 -19.50
CA LYS A 173 -3.28 -1.55 -20.90
C LYS A 173 -2.21 -2.58 -21.19
N VAL A 174 -1.08 -2.51 -20.48
CA VAL A 174 0.08 -3.38 -20.79
C VAL A 174 0.20 -4.57 -19.85
N PHE A 175 -0.35 -4.51 -18.63
CA PHE A 175 -0.04 -5.50 -17.61
C PHE A 175 -1.24 -6.01 -16.82
N ARG A 176 -1.93 -5.15 -16.04
CA ARG A 176 -3.01 -5.56 -15.14
C ARG A 176 -4.27 -4.73 -15.39
N SER A 177 -5.23 -5.27 -16.14
CA SER A 177 -6.44 -4.56 -16.61
C SER A 177 -7.18 -3.77 -15.53
N TYR A 178 -7.26 -4.29 -14.30
CA TYR A 178 -7.96 -3.63 -13.20
C TYR A 178 -7.31 -2.31 -12.73
N TYR A 179 -6.09 -1.99 -13.16
CA TYR A 179 -5.44 -0.72 -12.81
C TYR A 179 -6.14 0.51 -13.40
N VAL A 180 -7.02 0.33 -14.39
CA VAL A 180 -7.88 1.41 -14.89
C VAL A 180 -8.77 1.94 -13.76
N LEU A 181 -9.25 1.05 -12.89
CA LEU A 181 -10.06 1.41 -11.74
C LEU A 181 -9.24 2.17 -10.71
N ILE A 182 -8.01 1.72 -10.45
CA ILE A 182 -7.07 2.43 -9.56
C ILE A 182 -6.87 3.86 -10.09
N ALA A 183 -6.53 4.04 -11.37
CA ALA A 183 -6.32 5.36 -11.97
C ALA A 183 -7.52 6.29 -11.79
N ALA A 184 -8.74 5.80 -12.01
CA ALA A 184 -9.98 6.56 -11.82
C ALA A 184 -10.20 6.93 -10.33
N LEU A 185 -10.02 5.97 -9.42
CA LEU A 185 -10.18 6.18 -7.98
C LEU A 185 -9.15 7.18 -7.43
N VAL A 186 -7.91 7.16 -7.91
CA VAL A 186 -6.88 8.13 -7.51
C VAL A 186 -7.34 9.57 -7.79
N LEU A 187 -7.90 9.83 -8.98
CA LEU A 187 -8.42 11.15 -9.33
C LEU A 187 -9.64 11.54 -8.50
N ALA A 188 -10.58 10.62 -8.31
CA ALA A 188 -11.78 10.86 -7.52
C ALA A 188 -11.46 11.14 -6.05
N ILE A 189 -10.55 10.37 -5.46
CA ILE A 189 -10.10 10.55 -4.08
C ILE A 189 -9.33 11.86 -3.93
N TYR A 190 -8.48 12.23 -4.88
CA TYR A 190 -7.82 13.52 -4.86
C TYR A 190 -8.83 14.68 -4.75
N CYS A 191 -9.89 14.65 -5.56
CA CYS A 191 -10.97 15.64 -5.49
C CYS A 191 -11.66 15.65 -4.11
N ILE A 192 -12.00 14.47 -3.56
CA ILE A 192 -12.60 14.34 -2.22
C ILE A 192 -11.69 14.93 -1.15
N LEU A 193 -10.41 14.54 -1.13
CA LEU A 193 -9.45 14.98 -0.12
C LEU A 193 -9.15 16.47 -0.22
N VAL A 194 -9.17 17.08 -1.42
CA VAL A 194 -9.02 18.54 -1.57
C VAL A 194 -10.14 19.29 -0.87
N VAL A 195 -11.38 18.79 -0.93
CA VAL A 195 -12.52 19.38 -0.22
C VAL A 195 -12.32 19.29 1.30
N PHE A 196 -11.91 18.12 1.82
CA PHE A 196 -11.67 17.95 3.27
C PHE A 196 -10.44 18.68 3.79
N ARG A 197 -9.41 18.87 2.96
CA ARG A 197 -8.21 19.65 3.27
C ARG A 197 -8.55 21.13 3.50
N ARG A 198 -9.48 21.69 2.72
CA ARG A 198 -9.92 23.10 2.87
C ARG A 198 -10.80 23.35 4.10
N ASN A 199 -11.40 22.30 4.66
CA ASN A 199 -12.35 22.40 5.77
C ASN A 199 -11.68 22.23 7.15
N HIS A 200 -11.17 23.34 7.70
CA HIS A 200 -10.50 23.39 9.01
C HIS A 200 -11.44 23.31 10.23
N LYS A 201 -12.76 23.47 10.02
CA LYS A 201 -13.73 23.56 11.13
C LYS A 201 -14.16 22.21 11.69
N ILE A 202 -13.90 21.12 10.96
CA ILE A 202 -14.40 19.78 11.31
C ILE A 202 -13.42 19.12 12.30
N PRO A 203 -13.89 18.62 13.46
CA PRO A 203 -13.06 17.86 14.39
C PRO A 203 -12.41 16.64 13.72
N PRO A 204 -11.17 16.24 14.11
CA PRO A 204 -10.44 15.13 13.48
C PRO A 204 -11.23 13.82 13.37
N ALA A 205 -11.88 13.38 14.46
CA ALA A 205 -12.65 12.14 14.49
C ALA A 205 -13.83 12.18 13.51
N VAL A 206 -14.56 13.30 13.45
CA VAL A 206 -15.67 13.50 12.53
C VAL A 206 -15.17 13.56 11.09
N LYS A 207 -14.02 14.20 10.84
CA LYS A 207 -13.39 14.27 9.53
C LYS A 207 -13.04 12.87 9.00
N ILE A 208 -12.47 12.01 9.84
CA ILE A 208 -12.17 10.61 9.49
C ILE A 208 -13.46 9.89 9.06
N VAL A 209 -14.50 9.94 9.91
CA VAL A 209 -15.77 9.25 9.63
C VAL A 209 -16.41 9.73 8.34
N ILE A 210 -16.52 11.05 8.14
CA ILE A 210 -17.14 11.61 6.92
C ILE A 210 -16.30 11.29 5.68
N THR A 211 -14.97 11.34 5.76
CA THR A 211 -14.08 11.02 4.62
C THR A 211 -14.26 9.55 4.21
N VAL A 212 -14.20 8.62 5.18
CA VAL A 212 -14.42 7.20 4.93
C VAL A 212 -15.82 6.93 4.37
N ALA A 213 -16.85 7.56 4.94
CA ALA A 213 -18.22 7.43 4.43
C ALA A 213 -18.34 7.95 3.00
N THR A 214 -17.71 9.08 2.67
CA THR A 214 -17.72 9.66 1.32
C THR A 214 -17.02 8.76 0.31
N MET A 215 -15.89 8.15 0.69
CA MET A 215 -15.17 7.19 -0.14
C MET A 215 -15.98 5.91 -0.37
N TYR A 216 -16.69 5.42 0.65
CA TYR A 216 -17.60 4.29 0.48
C TYR A 216 -18.78 4.64 -0.43
N LEU A 217 -19.40 5.82 -0.24
CA LEU A 217 -20.47 6.31 -1.11
C LEU A 217 -20.01 6.49 -2.56
N LEU A 218 -18.75 6.87 -2.79
CA LEU A 218 -18.16 6.91 -4.14
C LEU A 218 -18.17 5.51 -4.78
N VAL A 219 -17.77 4.48 -4.05
CA VAL A 219 -17.80 3.09 -4.56
C VAL A 219 -19.24 2.65 -4.83
N CYS A 220 -20.18 2.94 -3.93
CA CYS A 220 -21.60 2.65 -4.15
C CYS A 220 -22.12 3.35 -5.42
N ALA A 221 -21.85 4.64 -5.58
CA ALA A 221 -22.27 5.42 -6.73
C ALA A 221 -21.64 4.87 -8.02
N MET A 222 -20.36 4.51 -8.00
CA MET A 222 -19.68 3.90 -9.13
C MET A 222 -20.34 2.58 -9.55
N MET A 223 -20.65 1.69 -8.59
CA MET A 223 -21.31 0.42 -8.89
C MET A 223 -22.73 0.60 -9.44
N VAL A 224 -23.48 1.57 -8.91
CA VAL A 224 -24.83 1.90 -9.43
C VAL A 224 -24.73 2.45 -10.86
N VAL A 225 -23.80 3.37 -11.13
CA VAL A 225 -23.59 3.92 -12.48
C VAL A 225 -23.13 2.82 -13.43
N ALA A 226 -22.18 1.97 -13.02
CA ALA A 226 -21.73 0.83 -13.82
C ALA A 226 -22.90 -0.11 -14.16
N SER A 227 -23.76 -0.42 -13.19
CA SER A 227 -24.94 -1.28 -13.43
C SER A 227 -25.91 -0.73 -14.47
N ALA A 228 -25.98 0.60 -14.63
CA ALA A 228 -26.90 1.28 -15.54
C ALA A 228 -26.29 1.60 -16.91
N VAL A 229 -24.99 1.92 -16.97
CA VAL A 229 -24.33 2.47 -18.17
C VAL A 229 -23.28 1.52 -18.77
N MET A 230 -22.67 0.66 -17.95
CA MET A 230 -21.52 -0.18 -18.30
C MET A 230 -21.75 -1.61 -17.80
N HIS A 231 -22.76 -2.27 -18.36
CA HIS A 231 -23.26 -3.53 -17.83
C HIS A 231 -22.20 -4.65 -17.87
N ASP A 232 -21.40 -4.72 -18.92
CA ASP A 232 -20.36 -5.74 -19.06
C ASP A 232 -19.27 -5.58 -17.99
N GLU A 233 -18.82 -4.35 -17.74
CA GLU A 233 -17.84 -4.05 -16.69
C GLU A 233 -18.43 -4.26 -15.29
N TYR A 234 -19.70 -3.94 -15.10
CA TYR A 234 -20.42 -4.23 -13.86
C TYR A 234 -20.43 -5.73 -13.55
N GLN A 235 -20.79 -6.58 -14.52
CA GLN A 235 -20.79 -8.03 -14.33
C GLN A 235 -19.39 -8.57 -14.03
N GLN A 236 -18.36 -8.08 -14.73
CA GLN A 236 -16.97 -8.45 -14.44
C GLN A 236 -16.57 -8.14 -12.98
N ILE A 237 -17.02 -7.01 -12.42
CA ILE A 237 -16.75 -6.66 -11.02
C ILE A 237 -17.54 -7.54 -10.07
N MET A 238 -18.81 -7.83 -10.37
CA MET A 238 -19.66 -8.69 -9.53
C MET A 238 -19.13 -10.13 -9.46
N ASP A 239 -18.63 -10.66 -10.58
CA ASP A 239 -18.15 -12.05 -10.70
C ASP A 239 -16.70 -12.22 -10.24
N ILE A 240 -15.96 -11.12 -9.99
CA ILE A 240 -14.53 -11.18 -9.73
C ILE A 240 -14.19 -12.00 -8.49
N ARG A 241 -15.08 -11.99 -7.49
CA ARG A 241 -14.88 -12.69 -6.23
C ARG A 241 -14.95 -14.20 -6.46
N ASP A 242 -16.01 -14.69 -7.09
CA ASP A 242 -16.14 -16.10 -7.49
C ASP A 242 -14.95 -16.53 -8.35
N TYR A 243 -14.58 -15.73 -9.36
CA TYR A 243 -13.42 -16.01 -10.21
C TYR A 243 -12.11 -16.08 -9.41
N SER A 244 -11.85 -15.11 -8.54
CA SER A 244 -10.60 -15.00 -7.76
C SER A 244 -10.45 -16.08 -6.68
N LEU A 245 -11.57 -16.66 -6.23
CA LEU A 245 -11.62 -17.72 -5.21
C LEU A 245 -11.77 -19.11 -5.82
N SER A 246 -12.15 -19.21 -7.09
CA SER A 246 -12.27 -20.46 -7.83
C SER A 246 -10.96 -21.28 -7.76
N GLY A 247 -11.08 -22.55 -7.36
CA GLY A 247 -9.93 -23.45 -7.18
C GLY A 247 -9.12 -23.25 -5.88
N ARG A 248 -9.45 -22.26 -5.05
CA ARG A 248 -8.75 -21.99 -3.77
C ARG A 248 -9.51 -22.43 -2.54
N GLU A 249 -10.83 -22.58 -2.63
CA GLU A 249 -11.67 -22.89 -1.48
C GLU A 249 -11.35 -24.23 -0.79
N ASN A 250 -10.84 -25.20 -1.55
CA ASN A 250 -10.49 -26.55 -1.08
C ASN A 250 -8.98 -26.79 -1.07
N ASP A 251 -8.18 -25.76 -1.35
CA ASP A 251 -6.73 -25.87 -1.38
C ASP A 251 -6.17 -25.69 0.03
N VAL A 252 -5.45 -26.71 0.53
CA VAL A 252 -4.78 -26.71 1.83
C VAL A 252 -3.78 -25.55 1.95
N ASP A 253 -3.29 -25.04 0.81
CA ASP A 253 -2.36 -23.92 0.77
C ASP A 253 -3.03 -22.53 0.79
N SER A 254 -4.35 -22.44 0.63
CA SER A 254 -5.13 -21.19 0.64
C SER A 254 -5.61 -20.79 2.04
N VAL A 255 -4.75 -20.96 3.05
CA VAL A 255 -5.09 -20.76 4.48
C VAL A 255 -5.53 -19.33 4.79
N THR A 256 -5.05 -18.33 4.04
CA THR A 256 -5.33 -16.90 4.30
C THR A 256 -6.40 -16.29 3.41
N ILE A 257 -7.18 -17.14 2.71
CA ILE A 257 -8.30 -16.71 1.85
C ILE A 257 -9.28 -15.79 2.59
N ILE A 258 -9.73 -14.75 1.90
CA ILE A 258 -10.76 -13.83 2.37
C ILE A 258 -12.06 -14.30 1.72
N LYS A 259 -13.01 -14.82 2.50
CA LYS A 259 -14.35 -15.19 2.01
C LYS A 259 -15.38 -14.14 2.40
N ASN A 260 -16.41 -13.94 1.58
CA ASN A 260 -17.56 -13.11 1.91
C ASN A 260 -18.32 -13.71 3.10
N TRP A 261 -18.72 -12.85 4.04
CA TRP A 261 -19.43 -13.29 5.25
C TRP A 261 -20.95 -13.35 5.07
N VAL A 262 -21.49 -12.58 4.12
CA VAL A 262 -22.94 -12.45 3.93
C VAL A 262 -23.31 -12.84 2.51
N GLY A 263 -24.29 -13.73 2.34
CA GLY A 263 -24.83 -14.06 1.01
C GLY A 263 -23.95 -14.93 0.10
N GLY A 264 -22.79 -15.41 0.60
CA GLY A 264 -21.86 -16.25 -0.16
C GLY A 264 -20.97 -15.48 -1.14
N ASP A 265 -19.97 -16.17 -1.70
CA ASP A 265 -19.02 -15.58 -2.65
C ASP A 265 -19.61 -15.38 -4.06
N ASN A 266 -20.69 -16.11 -4.39
CA ASN A 266 -21.37 -16.10 -5.71
C ASN A 266 -22.63 -15.21 -5.70
N SER A 267 -22.72 -14.26 -4.75
CA SER A 267 -23.89 -13.39 -4.62
C SER A 267 -23.96 -12.38 -5.75
N THR A 268 -25.05 -12.40 -6.52
CA THR A 268 -25.31 -11.43 -7.61
C THR A 268 -26.07 -10.18 -7.14
N ASN A 269 -26.33 -10.06 -5.83
CA ASN A 269 -27.11 -8.96 -5.25
C ASN A 269 -26.19 -7.79 -4.89
N LEU A 270 -26.36 -6.64 -5.57
CA LEU A 270 -25.53 -5.45 -5.40
C LEU A 270 -25.46 -4.94 -3.94
N PRO A 271 -26.57 -4.75 -3.21
CA PRO A 271 -26.52 -4.46 -1.78
C PRO A 271 -25.65 -5.41 -0.93
N LEU A 272 -25.74 -6.73 -1.18
CA LEU A 272 -24.92 -7.72 -0.47
C LEU A 272 -23.45 -7.63 -0.87
N PHE A 273 -23.18 -7.37 -2.15
CA PHE A 273 -21.82 -7.12 -2.64
C PHE A 273 -21.19 -5.90 -1.96
N LEU A 274 -21.90 -4.77 -1.90
CA LEU A 274 -21.43 -3.54 -1.25
C LEU A 274 -21.22 -3.72 0.26
N LEU A 275 -22.09 -4.49 0.92
CA LEU A 275 -21.91 -4.84 2.33
C LEU A 275 -20.64 -5.69 2.54
N ASN A 276 -20.41 -6.72 1.71
CA ASN A 276 -19.18 -7.51 1.78
C ASN A 276 -17.94 -6.68 1.43
N TYR A 277 -18.03 -5.76 0.47
CA TYR A 277 -16.96 -4.82 0.18
C TYR A 277 -16.57 -4.02 1.44
N LEU A 278 -17.55 -3.47 2.17
CA LEU A 278 -17.28 -2.74 3.41
C LEU A 278 -16.65 -3.64 4.49
N ILE A 279 -17.19 -4.85 4.68
CA ILE A 279 -16.67 -5.83 5.64
C ILE A 279 -15.22 -6.21 5.29
N ASN A 280 -14.95 -6.52 4.02
CA ASN A 280 -13.62 -6.91 3.54
C ASN A 280 -12.64 -5.73 3.63
N ALA A 281 -13.06 -4.50 3.35
CA ALA A 281 -12.23 -3.32 3.56
C ALA A 281 -11.76 -3.21 5.02
N VAL A 282 -12.68 -3.36 5.99
CA VAL A 282 -12.32 -3.32 7.42
C VAL A 282 -11.36 -4.45 7.78
N ARG A 283 -11.64 -5.67 7.29
CA ARG A 283 -10.82 -6.86 7.56
C ARG A 283 -9.43 -6.76 6.95
N MET A 284 -9.29 -6.18 5.76
CA MET A 284 -7.98 -5.96 5.14
C MET A 284 -7.15 -4.92 5.88
N MET A 285 -7.79 -3.88 6.43
CA MET A 285 -7.09 -2.85 7.23
C MET A 285 -6.73 -3.35 8.63
N ILE A 286 -7.56 -4.22 9.24
CA ILE A 286 -7.30 -4.82 10.56
C ILE A 286 -7.56 -6.33 10.45
N PRO A 287 -6.57 -7.12 9.99
CA PRO A 287 -6.75 -8.53 9.65
C PRO A 287 -6.68 -9.42 10.89
N PHE A 288 -7.68 -9.29 11.78
CA PHE A 288 -7.75 -10.08 13.02
C PHE A 288 -7.68 -11.59 12.77
N GLU A 289 -8.15 -12.06 11.61
CA GLU A 289 -8.06 -13.46 11.20
C GLU A 289 -6.62 -13.96 11.11
N LEU A 290 -5.67 -13.11 10.73
CA LEU A 290 -4.26 -13.49 10.72
C LEU A 290 -3.75 -13.76 12.12
N ALA A 291 -4.18 -12.97 13.11
CA ALA A 291 -3.76 -13.14 14.50
C ALA A 291 -4.23 -14.48 15.09
N VAL A 292 -5.39 -14.98 14.64
CA VAL A 292 -5.97 -16.25 15.12
C VAL A 292 -5.47 -17.47 14.32
N LYS A 293 -4.98 -17.27 13.08
CA LYS A 293 -4.51 -18.37 12.21
C LYS A 293 -3.14 -18.95 12.59
N GLY A 294 -2.39 -18.30 13.47
CA GLY A 294 -1.14 -18.83 14.04
C GLY A 294 -0.02 -17.80 14.18
N VAL A 295 0.96 -18.12 15.04
CA VAL A 295 2.06 -17.22 15.42
C VAL A 295 2.87 -16.72 14.23
N GLN A 296 3.04 -17.55 13.19
CA GLN A 296 3.74 -17.19 11.96
C GLN A 296 3.09 -16.04 11.17
N TYR A 297 1.81 -15.76 11.41
CA TYR A 297 1.08 -14.68 10.74
C TYR A 297 1.07 -13.36 11.53
N LEU A 298 1.51 -13.38 12.80
CA LEU A 298 1.56 -12.17 13.64
C LEU A 298 2.41 -11.04 13.04
N PRO A 299 3.58 -11.29 12.40
CA PRO A 299 4.33 -10.21 11.77
C PRO A 299 3.52 -9.46 10.71
N PHE A 300 2.72 -10.17 9.90
CA PHE A 300 1.85 -9.58 8.89
C PHE A 300 0.68 -8.81 9.51
N PHE A 301 0.10 -9.33 10.60
CA PHE A 301 -0.93 -8.62 11.36
C PHE A 301 -0.41 -7.28 11.91
N PHE A 302 0.75 -7.30 12.59
CA PHE A 302 1.32 -6.07 13.15
C PHE A 302 1.75 -5.08 12.07
N PHE A 303 2.29 -5.58 10.94
CA PHE A 303 2.61 -4.75 9.79
C PHE A 303 1.37 -4.04 9.24
N GLN A 304 0.28 -4.78 9.01
CA GLN A 304 -0.96 -4.20 8.48
C GLN A 304 -1.60 -3.20 9.45
N VAL A 305 -1.64 -3.52 10.75
CA VAL A 305 -2.14 -2.61 11.78
C VAL A 305 -1.31 -1.33 11.80
N ALA A 306 0.01 -1.42 11.65
CA ALA A 306 0.88 -0.24 11.58
C ALA A 306 0.51 0.65 10.37
N VAL A 307 0.35 0.07 9.16
CA VAL A 307 -0.12 0.81 7.98
C VAL A 307 -1.43 1.54 8.26
N THR A 308 -2.41 0.83 8.83
CA THR A 308 -3.72 1.39 9.16
C THR A 308 -3.65 2.53 10.16
N VAL A 309 -2.83 2.40 11.21
CA VAL A 309 -2.63 3.47 12.20
C VAL A 309 -2.03 4.72 11.54
N TYR A 310 -1.00 4.57 10.69
CA TYR A 310 -0.41 5.69 9.96
C TYR A 310 -1.44 6.40 9.06
N LEU A 311 -2.30 5.65 8.36
CA LEU A 311 -3.35 6.21 7.50
C LEU A 311 -4.44 6.95 8.29
N VAL A 312 -4.91 6.36 9.39
CA VAL A 312 -5.94 6.98 10.24
C VAL A 312 -5.42 8.29 10.86
N HIS A 313 -4.16 8.32 11.29
CA HIS A 313 -3.54 9.55 11.80
C HIS A 313 -3.46 10.64 10.72
N LEU A 314 -3.10 10.29 9.48
CA LEU A 314 -3.10 11.23 8.35
C LEU A 314 -4.50 11.80 8.07
N PHE A 315 -5.54 10.96 8.12
CA PHE A 315 -6.91 11.40 7.89
C PHE A 315 -7.42 12.41 8.92
N GLY A 316 -7.07 12.21 10.20
CA GLY A 316 -7.40 13.18 11.25
C GLY A 316 -6.78 14.57 11.03
N LYS A 317 -5.77 14.66 10.15
CA LYS A 317 -4.88 15.81 9.99
C LYS A 317 -4.76 16.30 8.55
N LEU A 318 -5.65 15.90 7.65
CA LEU A 318 -5.58 16.25 6.23
C LEU A 318 -5.39 17.74 5.95
N ASP A 319 -5.94 18.59 6.81
CA ASP A 319 -5.85 20.05 6.70
C ASP A 319 -4.57 20.65 7.29
N GLU A 320 -3.82 19.89 8.08
CA GLU A 320 -2.49 20.25 8.62
C GLU A 320 -1.35 19.76 7.71
N ILE A 321 -1.64 18.97 6.66
CA ILE A 321 -0.63 18.49 5.70
C ILE A 321 -0.26 19.62 4.74
N GLU A 322 0.90 20.24 4.97
CA GLU A 322 1.47 21.27 4.09
C GLU A 322 2.16 20.68 2.87
N ASP A 323 2.86 19.55 3.03
CA ASP A 323 3.58 18.89 1.93
C ASP A 323 2.60 18.31 0.89
N ASN A 324 2.62 18.93 -0.29
CA ASN A 324 1.82 18.46 -1.42
C ASN A 324 2.23 17.05 -1.88
N THR A 325 3.49 16.66 -1.73
CA THR A 325 3.96 15.32 -2.10
C THR A 325 3.31 14.26 -1.24
N GLN A 326 3.33 14.45 0.09
CA GLN A 326 2.61 13.59 1.03
C GLN A 326 1.12 13.54 0.71
N PHE A 327 0.48 14.69 0.46
CA PHE A 327 -0.96 14.74 0.14
C PHE A 327 -1.32 13.97 -1.14
N LEU A 328 -0.51 14.10 -2.19
CA LEU A 328 -0.69 13.36 -3.45
C LEU A 328 -0.47 11.86 -3.24
N ALA A 329 0.56 11.48 -2.49
CA ALA A 329 0.81 10.08 -2.15
C ALA A 329 -0.39 9.46 -1.41
N ILE A 330 -1.05 10.19 -0.50
CA ILE A 330 -2.24 9.70 0.24
C ILE A 330 -3.34 9.37 -0.76
N SER A 331 -3.59 10.28 -1.70
CA SER A 331 -4.60 10.12 -2.74
C SER A 331 -4.34 8.89 -3.60
N ILE A 332 -3.07 8.67 -3.99
CA ILE A 332 -2.65 7.53 -4.82
C ILE A 332 -2.82 6.22 -4.07
N PHE A 333 -2.28 6.14 -2.84
CA PHE A 333 -2.32 4.92 -2.04
C PHE A 333 -3.75 4.51 -1.69
N LEU A 334 -4.62 5.47 -1.38
CA LEU A 334 -6.03 5.17 -1.11
C LEU A 334 -6.79 4.72 -2.35
N GLY A 335 -6.48 5.28 -3.52
CA GLY A 335 -7.05 4.80 -4.79
C GLY A 335 -6.71 3.34 -5.04
N TYR A 336 -5.46 2.98 -4.74
CA TYR A 336 -5.00 1.60 -4.74
C TYR A 336 -5.74 0.74 -3.71
N VAL A 337 -5.86 1.18 -2.44
CA VAL A 337 -6.56 0.43 -1.38
C VAL A 337 -8.02 0.16 -1.76
N LEU A 338 -8.77 1.18 -2.19
CA LEU A 338 -10.19 1.02 -2.55
C LEU A 338 -10.38 0.04 -3.71
N ALA A 339 -9.54 0.10 -4.75
CA ALA A 339 -9.61 -0.90 -5.81
C ALA A 339 -9.27 -2.30 -5.29
N SER A 340 -8.21 -2.42 -4.49
CA SER A 340 -7.68 -3.70 -4.02
C SER A 340 -8.70 -4.51 -3.22
N VAL A 341 -9.59 -3.86 -2.46
CA VAL A 341 -10.67 -4.56 -1.73
C VAL A 341 -11.55 -5.42 -2.66
N LEU A 342 -11.69 -5.05 -3.94
CA LEU A 342 -12.46 -5.83 -4.91
C LEU A 342 -11.70 -7.07 -5.40
N PHE A 343 -10.40 -6.93 -5.64
CA PHE A 343 -9.60 -7.93 -6.36
C PHE A 343 -8.80 -8.85 -5.44
N GLU A 344 -8.52 -8.44 -4.19
CA GLU A 344 -7.64 -9.21 -3.33
C GLU A 344 -8.31 -10.48 -2.82
N PRO A 345 -7.74 -11.65 -3.15
CA PRO A 345 -8.37 -12.93 -2.82
C PRO A 345 -7.97 -13.46 -1.44
N ASP A 346 -6.82 -13.04 -0.92
CA ASP A 346 -6.26 -13.51 0.34
C ASP A 346 -5.35 -12.45 0.99
N PHE A 347 -5.13 -12.56 2.30
CA PHE A 347 -4.32 -11.58 3.04
C PHE A 347 -2.83 -11.60 2.65
N GLY A 348 -2.31 -12.73 2.19
CA GLY A 348 -0.91 -12.85 1.78
C GLY A 348 -0.64 -12.10 0.47
N SER A 349 -1.54 -12.25 -0.51
CA SER A 349 -1.54 -11.47 -1.76
C SER A 349 -1.70 -9.98 -1.46
N TRP A 350 -2.62 -9.61 -0.56
CA TRP A 350 -2.81 -8.22 -0.13
C TRP A 350 -1.53 -7.58 0.39
N VAL A 351 -0.86 -8.18 1.40
CA VAL A 351 0.36 -7.59 1.98
C VAL A 351 1.49 -7.53 0.94
N ARG A 352 1.56 -8.49 0.01
CA ARG A 352 2.57 -8.47 -1.06
C ARG A 352 2.34 -7.33 -2.05
N HIS A 353 1.12 -7.17 -2.53
CA HIS A 353 0.79 -6.09 -3.46
C HIS A 353 0.88 -4.74 -2.76
N GLU A 354 0.47 -4.62 -1.50
CA GLU A 354 0.64 -3.41 -0.68
C GLU A 354 2.12 -3.07 -0.53
N ALA A 355 2.98 -4.05 -0.23
CA ALA A 355 4.44 -3.84 -0.17
C ALA A 355 5.02 -3.39 -1.52
N ALA A 356 4.51 -3.86 -2.65
CA ALA A 356 4.94 -3.38 -3.98
C ALA A 356 4.62 -1.89 -4.21
N THR A 357 3.66 -1.31 -3.46
CA THR A 357 3.38 0.14 -3.47
C THR A 357 4.35 0.96 -2.61
N PHE A 358 5.40 0.35 -2.05
CA PHE A 358 6.41 1.01 -1.22
C PHE A 358 6.91 2.36 -1.75
N PRO A 359 7.16 2.57 -3.06
CA PRO A 359 7.56 3.87 -3.59
C PRO A 359 6.58 5.02 -3.31
N VAL A 360 5.31 4.72 -3.08
CA VAL A 360 4.32 5.73 -2.64
C VAL A 360 4.07 5.64 -1.13
N LEU A 361 3.96 4.42 -0.57
CA LEU A 361 3.70 4.22 0.86
C LEU A 361 4.75 4.88 1.76
N HIS A 362 6.03 4.86 1.37
CA HIS A 362 7.10 5.44 2.18
C HIS A 362 6.97 6.98 2.32
N LEU A 363 6.42 7.67 1.30
CA LEU A 363 6.14 9.11 1.37
C LEU A 363 5.05 9.46 2.39
N LEU A 364 4.17 8.50 2.68
CA LEU A 364 3.11 8.66 3.68
C LEU A 364 3.67 8.55 5.09
N VAL A 365 4.40 7.46 5.33
CA VAL A 365 4.75 6.99 6.67
C VAL A 365 5.98 7.71 7.22
N PHE A 366 6.96 8.04 6.39
CA PHE A 366 8.24 8.60 6.85
C PHE A 366 8.31 10.12 6.75
N SER A 367 7.17 10.78 6.97
CA SER A 367 7.11 12.23 7.13
C SER A 367 7.36 12.63 8.59
N PRO A 368 7.80 13.88 8.86
CA PRO A 368 7.93 14.39 10.23
C PRO A 368 6.60 14.36 11.00
N ASN A 369 5.47 14.51 10.29
CA ASN A 369 4.11 14.49 10.84
C ASN A 369 3.70 13.12 11.43
N GLN A 370 4.44 12.07 11.08
CA GLN A 370 4.17 10.69 11.50
C GLN A 370 5.12 10.18 12.59
N ARG A 371 5.98 11.05 13.14
CA ARG A 371 6.84 10.70 14.26
C ARG A 371 6.02 10.54 15.54
N LEU A 372 6.43 9.61 16.41
CA LEU A 372 5.78 9.35 17.68
C LEU A 372 5.77 10.58 18.60
N SER A 373 6.80 11.42 18.55
CA SER A 373 6.84 12.70 19.27
C SER A 373 5.72 13.64 18.82
N GLN A 374 5.49 13.73 17.51
CA GLN A 374 4.40 14.52 16.95
C GLN A 374 3.05 13.96 17.38
N TRP A 375 2.86 12.64 17.36
CA TRP A 375 1.62 12.00 17.80
C TRP A 375 1.28 12.33 19.27
N LYS A 376 2.29 12.36 20.15
CA LYS A 376 2.09 12.75 21.56
C LYS A 376 1.56 14.18 21.67
N LEU A 377 2.17 15.13 20.95
CA LEU A 377 1.71 16.52 20.90
C LEU A 377 0.29 16.64 20.37
N ASP A 378 -0.05 15.83 19.38
CA ASP A 378 -1.38 15.83 18.76
C ASP A 378 -2.47 15.34 19.71
N VAL A 379 -2.18 14.28 20.45
CA VAL A 379 -3.06 13.74 21.50
C VAL A 379 -3.28 14.78 22.60
N GLU A 380 -2.23 15.49 23.02
CA GLU A 380 -2.33 16.57 24.01
C GLU A 380 -3.17 17.75 23.49
N LYS A 381 -2.99 18.14 22.22
CA LYS A 381 -3.78 19.19 21.56
C LYS A 381 -5.26 18.83 21.52
N ILE A 382 -5.60 17.57 21.22
CA ILE A 382 -6.98 17.07 21.22
C ILE A 382 -7.56 17.10 22.64
N LYS A 383 -6.85 16.54 23.64
CA LYS A 383 -7.28 16.57 25.05
C LYS A 383 -7.51 17.99 25.55
N GLY A 384 -6.63 18.93 25.20
CA GLY A 384 -6.75 20.35 25.58
C GLY A 384 -7.90 21.10 24.88
N ARG A 385 -8.37 20.65 23.71
CA ARG A 385 -9.59 21.19 23.07
C ARG A 385 -10.86 20.64 23.75
N VAL A 386 -10.89 19.34 24.03
CA VAL A 386 -12.03 18.68 24.70
C VAL A 386 -12.22 19.23 26.11
N GLY A 387 -11.14 19.38 26.90
CA GLY A 387 -11.20 19.94 28.25
C GLY A 387 -11.67 21.40 28.28
N ARG A 388 -11.29 22.21 27.28
CA ARG A 388 -11.80 23.58 27.14
C ARG A 388 -13.29 23.59 26.80
N HIS A 389 -13.75 22.76 25.87
CA HIS A 389 -15.15 22.70 25.47
C HIS A 389 -16.07 22.24 26.63
N ALA A 390 -15.63 21.26 27.42
CA ALA A 390 -16.36 20.83 28.62
C ALA A 390 -16.48 21.94 29.69
N ASN A 391 -15.42 22.72 29.91
CA ASN A 391 -15.46 23.86 30.83
C ASN A 391 -16.34 25.01 30.36
N THR A 392 -16.45 25.24 29.04
CA THR A 392 -17.33 26.27 28.50
C THR A 392 -18.81 25.89 28.63
N ILE A 393 -19.15 24.60 28.46
CA ILE A 393 -20.51 24.09 28.66
C ILE A 393 -20.89 24.15 30.14
N ALA A 394 -20.00 23.70 31.04
CA ALA A 394 -20.24 23.76 32.49
C ALA A 394 -20.40 25.19 33.03
N ARG A 395 -19.80 26.19 32.38
CA ARG A 395 -19.98 27.62 32.70
C ARG A 395 -21.21 28.27 32.05
N ALA A 396 -21.82 27.63 31.06
CA ALA A 396 -23.06 28.10 30.45
C ALA A 396 -24.31 27.52 31.14
N GLU A 397 -24.14 26.44 31.89
CA GLU A 397 -25.18 25.77 32.69
C GLU A 397 -25.20 26.21 34.17
N ALA A 398 -24.23 27.04 34.60
CA ALA A 398 -24.14 27.65 35.93
C ALA A 398 -24.39 29.15 35.84
#